data_AF-A0A2V6UIE2-F1
#
_entry.id   AF-A0A2V6UIE2-F1
#
_cell.length_a   1.000
_cell.length_b   1.000
_cell.length_c   1.000
_cell.angle_alpha   90.00
_cell.angle_beta   90.00
_cell.angle_gamma   90.00
#
_symmetry.space_group_name_H-M   'P 1'
#
loop_
_entity.id
_entity.type
_entity.pdbx_description
1 polymer ?
#
loop_
_entity_poly.entity_id
_entity_poly.type
_entity_poly.pdbx_seq_one_letter_code
_entity_poly.pdbx_strand_id
1 'polypeptide(L)' 'MIGHAANAGAYGFFVTAVPTTLLEIGRRYRVDTLAPGETGARGTGTVRFLSDRGVGSRRRKRSRPDSS' A
#
# COMPACT_ATOMS: atom_id res chain seq x y z
N MET A 1 1.41 -3.40 -11.15
CA MET A 1 0.29 -2.45 -11.28
C MET A 1 0.75 -1.10 -10.75
N ILE A 2 0.39 -0.01 -11.43
CA ILE A 2 0.73 1.36 -11.03
C ILE A 2 -0.59 2.11 -10.84
N GLY A 3 -0.67 2.93 -9.80
CA GLY A 3 -1.82 3.77 -9.51
C GLY A 3 -1.42 5.00 -8.74
N HIS A 4 -2.38 5.91 -8.54
CA HIS A 4 -2.13 7.17 -7.87
C HIS A 4 -2.40 7.04 -6.36
N ALA A 5 -1.39 7.29 -5.52
CA ALA A 5 -1.60 7.34 -4.08
C ALA A 5 -2.31 8.65 -3.71
N ALA A 6 -3.62 8.59 -3.49
CA ALA A 6 -4.39 9.75 -3.02
C ALA A 6 -4.11 10.08 -1.55
N ASN A 7 -3.69 9.08 -0.76
CA ASN A 7 -3.20 9.28 0.61
C ASN A 7 -2.19 8.17 0.96
N ALA A 8 -1.04 8.54 1.53
CA ALA A 8 -0.04 7.63 2.06
C ALA A 8 0.38 8.10 3.46
N GLY A 9 0.01 7.32 4.48
CA GLY A 9 0.32 7.59 5.87
C GLY A 9 1.11 6.46 6.54
N ALA A 10 1.53 6.69 7.79
CA ALA A 10 2.32 5.72 8.57
C ALA A 10 1.63 4.35 8.75
N TYR A 11 0.30 4.31 8.66
CA TYR A 11 -0.52 3.13 8.97
C TYR A 11 -1.13 2.46 7.73
N GLY A 12 -1.00 3.07 6.55
CA GLY A 12 -1.66 2.58 5.35
C GLY A 12 -1.65 3.57 4.21
N PHE A 13 -2.25 3.16 3.10
CA PHE A 13 -2.35 3.96 1.89
C PHE A 13 -3.68 3.69 1.19
N PHE A 14 -4.16 4.69 0.46
CA PHE A 14 -5.28 4.60 -0.45
C PHE A 14 -4.79 4.91 -1.86
N VAL A 15 -4.96 3.95 -2.76
CA VAL A 15 -4.53 4.05 -4.17
C VAL A 15 -5.75 4.08 -5.06
N THR A 16 -5.82 5.07 -5.93
CA THR A 16 -6.84 5.22 -6.98
C THR A 16 -6.28 4.80 -8.33
N ALA A 17 -7.15 4.68 -9.33
CA ALA A 17 -6.78 4.34 -10.71
C ALA A 17 -6.02 3.01 -10.83
N VAL A 18 -6.38 2.01 -10.02
CA VAL A 18 -5.83 0.66 -10.05
C VAL A 18 -6.91 -0.34 -10.46
N PRO A 19 -6.61 -1.34 -11.31
CA PRO A 19 -7.52 -2.45 -11.56
C PRO A 19 -7.78 -3.26 -10.28
N THR A 20 -8.88 -3.01 -9.59
CA THR A 20 -9.22 -3.70 -8.33
C THR A 20 -9.59 -5.17 -8.53
N THR A 21 -9.88 -5.59 -9.76
CA THR A 21 -10.15 -6.98 -10.14
C THR A 21 -8.97 -7.93 -9.94
N LEU A 22 -7.74 -7.40 -9.83
CA LEU A 22 -6.53 -8.20 -9.58
C LEU A 22 -6.17 -8.28 -8.09
N LEU A 23 -7.01 -7.72 -7.22
CA LEU A 23 -6.75 -7.60 -5.79
C LEU A 23 -7.82 -8.34 -4.98
N GLU A 24 -7.41 -8.90 -3.86
CA GLU A 24 -8.28 -9.63 -2.94
C GLU A 24 -8.22 -9.02 -1.55
N ILE A 25 -9.39 -8.83 -0.92
CA ILE A 25 -9.47 -8.39 0.49
C ILE A 25 -8.78 -9.43 1.37
N GLY A 26 -7.99 -8.97 2.34
CA GLY A 26 -7.25 -9.82 3.27
C GLY A 26 -5.90 -10.30 2.71
N ARG A 27 -5.68 -10.26 1.39
CA ARG A 27 -4.37 -10.57 0.81
C ARG A 27 -3.37 -9.44 1.01
N ARG A 28 -2.09 -9.84 1.08
CA ARG A 28 -0.95 -8.95 1.25
C ARG A 28 -0.23 -8.80 -0.09
N TYR A 29 0.00 -7.54 -0.47
CA TYR A 29 0.72 -7.19 -1.69
C TYR A 29 1.93 -6.34 -1.35
N ARG A 30 2.96 -6.43 -2.18
CA ARG A 30 4.10 -5.52 -2.15
C ARG A 30 3.71 -4.21 -2.82
N VAL A 31 4.07 -3.10 -2.20
CA VAL A 31 3.79 -1.75 -2.66
C VAL A 31 5.07 -0.94 -2.57
N ASP A 32 5.46 -0.37 -3.69
CA ASP A 32 6.61 0.53 -3.81
C ASP A 32 6.04 1.91 -4.16
N THR A 33 6.13 2.86 -3.22
CA THR A 33 5.67 4.23 -3.40
C THR A 33 6.78 5.06 -4.03
N LEU A 34 6.49 5.74 -5.12
CA LEU A 34 7.42 6.65 -5.79
C LEU A 34 6.98 8.09 -5.48
N ALA A 35 7.87 8.90 -4.93
CA ALA A 35 7.66 10.33 -4.70
C ALA A 35 8.79 11.13 -5.38
N PRO A 36 8.49 12.26 -6.06
CA PRO A 36 9.51 13.05 -6.73
C PRO A 36 10.59 13.52 -5.75
N GLY A 37 11.86 13.27 -6.07
CA GLY A 37 12.99 13.73 -5.25
C GLY A 37 13.25 12.90 -3.98
N GLU A 38 12.48 11.84 -3.72
CA GLU A 38 12.70 10.95 -2.57
C GLU A 38 13.03 9.52 -3.00
N THR A 39 13.84 8.83 -2.18
CA THR A 39 14.01 7.38 -2.29
C THR A 39 12.69 6.72 -1.90
N GLY A 40 11.96 6.23 -2.91
CA GLY A 40 10.62 5.67 -2.74
C GLY A 40 10.48 4.66 -1.59
N ALA A 41 9.36 4.74 -0.87
CA ALA A 41 9.09 3.87 0.27
C ALA A 41 8.62 2.49 -0.21
N ARG A 42 9.37 1.44 0.14
CA ARG A 42 9.00 0.05 -0.15
C ARG A 42 8.28 -0.59 1.05
N GLY A 43 7.24 -1.37 0.80
CA GLY A 43 6.48 -2.00 1.87
C GLY A 43 5.58 -3.14 1.42
N THR A 44 4.92 -3.76 2.40
CA THR A 44 3.80 -4.66 2.14
C THR A 44 2.57 -4.12 2.86
N GLY A 45 1.41 -4.25 2.22
CA GLY A 45 0.13 -3.83 2.77
C GLY A 45 -0.91 -4.92 2.58
N THR A 46 -1.76 -5.11 3.58
CA THR A 46 -2.93 -5.98 3.46
C THR A 46 -4.12 -5.17 2.97
N VAL A 47 -4.71 -5.60 1.86
CA VAL A 47 -5.93 -5.00 1.33
C VAL A 47 -7.05 -5.15 2.36
N ARG A 48 -7.68 -4.04 2.72
CA ARG A 48 -8.81 -4.00 3.65
C ARG A 48 -10.10 -3.56 2.98
N PHE A 49 -9.98 -2.88 1.84
CA PHE A 49 -11.11 -2.30 1.13
C PHE A 49 -10.82 -2.29 -0.37
N LEU A 50 -11.83 -2.66 -1.16
CA LEU A 50 -11.86 -2.54 -2.61
C LEU A 50 -13.14 -1.83 -3.01
N SER A 51 -13.04 -0.88 -3.93
CA SER A 51 -14.19 -0.30 -4.61
C SER A 51 -13.89 -0.04 -6.08
N ASP A 52 -14.90 0.43 -6.79
CA ASP A 52 -14.80 1.01 -8.12
C ASP A 52 -13.78 2.17 -8.20
N ARG A 53 -13.60 2.91 -7.09
CA ARG A 53 -12.72 4.07 -7.02
C ARG A 53 -11.27 3.74 -6.66
N GLY A 54 -11.00 2.56 -6.10
CA GLY A 54 -9.63 2.17 -5.74
C GLY A 54 -9.52 1.16 -4.60
N VAL A 55 -8.34 1.14 -3.99
CA VAL A 55 -7.97 0.17 -2.95
C VAL A 55 -7.44 0.85 -1.69
N GLY A 56 -7.94 0.40 -0.54
CA GLY A 56 -7.42 0.75 0.77
C GLY A 56 -6.59 -0.38 1.36
N SER A 57 -5.38 -0.07 1.83
CA SER A 57 -4.46 -1.05 2.40
C SER A 57 -3.87 -0.58 3.70
N ARG A 58 -3.74 -1.52 4.66
CA ARG A 58 -3.11 -1.26 5.95
C ARG A 58 -1.66 -1.74 5.92
N ARG A 59 -0.73 -0.85 6.25
CA ARG A 59 0.69 -1.19 6.41
C ARG A 59 0.89 -1.77 7.80
N ARG A 60 1.60 -2.91 7.91
CA ARG A 60 2.05 -3.39 9.22
C ARG A 60 3.22 -2.50 9.64
N LYS A 61 3.25 -2.02 10.90
CA LYS A 61 4.47 -1.42 11.46
C LYS A 61 5.59 -2.45 11.24
N ARG A 62 6.71 -2.00 10.67
CA ARG A 62 7.94 -2.79 10.67
C ARG A 62 8.30 -2.94 12.14
N SER A 63 8.04 -4.12 12.73
CA SER A 63 8.70 -4.48 13.98
C SER A 63 10.19 -4.33 13.71
N ARG A 64 10.88 -3.48 14.48
CA ARG A 64 12.35 -3.46 14.46
C ARG A 64 12.80 -4.93 14.66
N PRO A 65 13.84 -5.41 13.95
CA PRO A 65 14.47 -6.63 14.40
C PRO A 65 14.89 -6.39 15.85
N ASP A 66 14.49 -7.29 16.75
CA ASP A 66 15.02 -7.29 18.11
C ASP A 66 16.54 -7.41 17.98
N SER A 67 17.24 -6.36 18.40
CA SER A 67 18.68 -6.42 18.59
C SER A 67 18.93 -7.42 19.72
N SER A 68 19.48 -8.60 19.37
CA SER A 68 20.09 -9.53 20.31
C SER A 68 21.47 -9.03 20.74
#